data_AF-A0A382K1H2-F1
#
_entry.id   AF-A0A382K1H2-F1
#
_cell.length_a   1.000
_cell.length_b   1.000
_cell.length_c   1.000
_cell.angle_alpha   90.00
_cell.angle_beta   90.00
_cell.angle_gamma   90.00
#
_symmetry.space_group_name_H-M   'P 1'
#
loop_
_entity.id
_entity.type
_entity.pdbx_description
1 polymer ?
#
loop_
_entity_poly.entity_id
_entity_poly.type
_entity_poly.pdbx_seq_one_letter_code
_entity_poly.pdbx_strand_id
1 'polypeptide(L)'
;VASFQEMLEQATLEPGYDYLREDPRGSLAFWHKAFQLFCRGLFNLYCPLKVIGRENLPSPPFMFCSNHCSHMDSAALMYAGGEDFDQYGMVAAKDYFFDNQKRNSFLSKLMNLIPADRSARRASIVKLMVACREFTRHGNRS
;
A
#
# COMPACT_ATOMS: atom_id res chain seq x y z
N VAL A 1 1.81 4.20 -32.61
CA VAL A 1 1.28 4.05 -31.24
C VAL A 1 2.41 3.47 -30.42
N ALA A 2 2.91 4.17 -29.40
CA ALA A 2 3.98 3.64 -28.54
C ALA A 2 3.56 2.28 -27.97
N SER A 3 4.50 1.33 -27.93
CA SER A 3 4.23 0.02 -27.35
C SER A 3 3.96 0.17 -25.84
N PHE A 4 3.22 -0.78 -25.26
CA PHE A 4 2.96 -0.76 -23.82
C PHE A 4 4.25 -0.80 -22.99
N GLN A 5 5.28 -1.48 -23.49
CA GLN A 5 6.60 -1.56 -22.87
C GLN A 5 7.32 -0.21 -22.89
N GLU A 6 7.33 0.48 -24.03
CA GLU A 6 7.91 1.83 -24.14
C GLU A 6 7.25 2.82 -23.18
N MET A 7 5.92 2.73 -23.03
CA MET A 7 5.19 3.57 -22.07
C MET A 7 5.61 3.28 -20.62
N LEU A 8 5.88 2.02 -20.27
CA LEU A 8 6.29 1.61 -18.93
C LEU A 8 7.75 2.01 -18.60
N GLU A 9 8.63 1.97 -19.61
CA GLU A 9 10.03 2.39 -19.46
C GLU A 9 10.15 3.91 -19.30
N GLN A 10 9.35 4.68 -20.03
CA GLN A 10 9.39 6.14 -20.00
C GLN A 10 8.57 6.75 -18.85
N ALA A 11 7.63 5.99 -18.26
CA ALA A 11 6.77 6.51 -17.22
C ALA A 11 7.49 6.67 -15.88
N THR A 12 7.35 7.85 -15.30
CA THR A 12 7.84 8.23 -13.97
C THR A 12 6.69 8.38 -12.99
N LEU A 13 7.01 8.28 -11.69
CA LEU A 13 6.05 8.52 -10.62
C LEU A 13 5.52 9.96 -10.67
N GLU A 14 4.23 10.18 -10.39
CA GLU A 14 3.68 11.53 -10.33
C GLU A 14 4.23 12.25 -9.06
N PRO A 15 4.56 13.57 -9.13
CA PRO A 15 5.23 14.31 -8.03
C PRO A 15 4.47 14.35 -6.70
N GLY A 16 3.22 13.89 -6.65
CA GLY A 16 2.41 13.81 -5.43
C GLY A 16 2.62 12.51 -4.63
N TYR A 17 3.36 11.55 -5.18
CA TYR A 17 3.51 10.20 -4.61
C TYR A 17 4.95 9.87 -4.19
N ASP A 18 5.81 10.87 -4.06
CA ASP A 18 7.22 10.67 -3.67
C ASP A 18 7.39 9.93 -2.34
N TYR A 19 6.40 10.01 -1.44
CA TYR A 19 6.39 9.26 -0.18
C TYR A 19 6.43 7.73 -0.35
N LEU A 20 6.06 7.20 -1.52
CA LEU A 20 6.19 5.77 -1.82
C LEU A 20 7.66 5.33 -1.91
N ARG A 21 8.59 6.27 -2.12
CA ARG A 21 10.04 6.06 -2.19
C ARG A 21 10.77 6.41 -0.90
N GLU A 22 10.05 6.72 0.17
CA GLU A 22 10.65 7.15 1.42
C GLU A 22 10.13 6.30 2.59
N ASP A 23 10.96 6.12 3.61
CA ASP A 23 10.49 5.66 4.91
C ASP A 23 9.70 6.76 5.61
N PRO A 24 8.61 6.43 6.34
CA PRO A 24 7.95 7.41 7.16
C PRO A 24 8.94 7.96 8.19
N ARG A 25 9.04 9.29 8.29
CA ARG A 25 9.94 10.00 9.22
C ARG A 25 9.18 10.92 10.17
N GLY A 26 9.77 11.19 11.33
CA GLY A 26 9.24 12.13 12.32
C GLY A 26 7.86 11.72 12.85
N SER A 27 6.90 12.64 12.81
CA SER A 27 5.53 12.39 13.29
C SER A 27 4.81 11.29 12.52
N LEU A 28 5.12 11.09 11.23
CA LEU A 28 4.50 10.05 10.42
C LEU A 28 4.92 8.65 10.89
N ALA A 29 6.21 8.46 11.22
CA ALA A 29 6.72 7.20 11.77
C ALA A 29 6.04 6.85 13.10
N PHE A 30 5.85 7.85 13.96
CA PHE A 30 5.12 7.69 15.21
C PHE A 30 3.67 7.22 14.96
N TRP A 31 2.97 7.85 14.01
CA TRP A 31 1.60 7.46 13.68
C TRP A 31 1.51 6.05 13.06
N HIS A 32 2.48 5.66 12.22
CA HIS A 32 2.59 4.29 11.69
C HIS A 32 2.68 3.27 12.82
N LYS A 33 3.59 3.48 13.78
CA LYS A 33 3.75 2.60 14.95
C LYS A 33 2.51 2.62 15.86
N ALA A 34 1.90 3.78 16.10
CA ALA A 34 0.68 3.87 16.89
C ALA A 34 -0.48 3.09 16.25
N PHE A 35 -0.65 3.22 14.93
CA PHE A 35 -1.66 2.47 14.19
C PHE A 35 -1.39 0.96 14.20
N GLN A 36 -0.14 0.56 13.98
CA GLN A 36 0.28 -0.84 14.09
C GLN A 36 -0.03 -1.43 15.47
N LEU A 37 0.29 -0.71 16.55
CA LEU A 37 -0.01 -1.14 17.92
C LEU A 37 -1.52 -1.24 18.16
N PHE A 38 -2.30 -0.28 17.67
CA PHE A 38 -3.76 -0.33 17.74
C PHE A 38 -4.32 -1.58 17.04
N CYS A 39 -3.91 -1.83 15.79
CA CYS A 39 -4.35 -3.00 15.03
C CYS A 39 -3.93 -4.31 15.69
N ARG A 40 -2.69 -4.40 16.19
CA ARG A 40 -2.22 -5.57 16.94
C ARG A 40 -3.02 -5.78 18.22
N GLY A 41 -3.36 -4.72 18.95
CA GLY A 41 -4.22 -4.81 20.13
C GLY A 41 -5.63 -5.30 19.78
N LEU A 42 -6.22 -4.72 18.74
CA LEU A 42 -7.54 -5.10 18.23
C LEU A 42 -7.58 -6.58 17.85
N PHE A 43 -6.62 -7.06 17.05
CA PHE A 43 -6.57 -8.42 16.53
C PHE A 43 -6.03 -9.47 17.50
N ASN A 44 -5.49 -9.08 18.66
CA ASN A 44 -5.09 -10.02 19.71
C ASN A 44 -6.09 -10.08 20.86
N LEU A 45 -6.77 -8.99 21.18
CA LEU A 45 -7.55 -8.87 22.41
C LEU A 45 -9.06 -8.82 22.16
N TYR A 46 -9.50 -7.98 21.22
CA TYR A 46 -10.92 -7.69 21.04
C TYR A 46 -11.55 -8.59 19.97
N CYS A 47 -10.89 -8.73 18.82
CA CYS A 47 -11.31 -9.61 17.74
C CYS A 47 -10.12 -10.49 17.31
N PRO A 48 -9.84 -11.59 18.05
CA PRO A 48 -8.70 -12.44 17.79
C PRO A 48 -8.66 -12.96 16.35
N LEU A 49 -7.64 -12.57 15.58
CA LEU A 49 -7.48 -12.99 14.19
C LEU A 49 -6.62 -14.27 14.11
N LYS A 50 -7.16 -15.31 13.48
CA LYS A 50 -6.43 -16.56 13.22
C LYS A 50 -5.75 -16.49 11.85
N VAL A 51 -4.42 -16.60 11.84
CA VAL A 51 -3.60 -16.66 10.62
C VAL A 51 -3.08 -18.08 10.44
N ILE A 52 -3.29 -18.66 9.27
CA ILE A 52 -2.84 -20.03 8.93
C ILE A 52 -1.93 -19.92 7.71
N GLY A 53 -0.77 -20.60 7.75
CA GLY A 53 0.14 -20.65 6.61
C GLY A 53 0.99 -19.39 6.42
N ARG A 54 1.32 -18.66 7.49
CA ARG A 54 2.20 -17.47 7.43
C ARG A 54 3.60 -17.84 6.91
N GLU A 55 4.06 -19.04 7.24
CA GLU A 55 5.29 -19.65 6.76
C GLU A 55 5.35 -19.85 5.24
N ASN A 56 4.22 -19.78 4.54
CA ASN A 56 4.17 -19.86 3.08
C ASN A 56 4.43 -18.51 2.39
N LEU A 57 4.59 -17.42 3.15
CA LEU A 57 4.89 -16.12 2.58
C LEU A 57 6.31 -16.13 2.00
N PRO A 58 6.50 -15.72 0.73
CA PRO A 58 7.83 -15.62 0.14
C PRO A 58 8.62 -14.46 0.74
N SER A 59 9.93 -14.44 0.49
CA SER A 59 10.74 -13.27 0.80
C SER A 59 10.23 -12.05 0.02
N PRO A 60 10.12 -10.86 0.65
CA PRO A 60 9.74 -9.64 -0.04
C PRO A 60 10.67 -9.31 -1.24
N PRO A 61 10.17 -8.59 -2.26
CA PRO A 61 8.81 -8.06 -2.38
C PRO A 61 7.81 -9.13 -2.85
N PHE A 62 6.58 -9.08 -2.34
CA PHE A 62 5.48 -9.94 -2.78
C PHE A 62 4.14 -9.21 -2.76
N MET A 63 3.12 -9.74 -3.42
CA MET A 63 1.78 -9.13 -3.46
C MET A 63 0.74 -10.04 -2.81
N PHE A 64 -0.10 -9.47 -1.94
CA PHE A 64 -1.31 -10.14 -1.49
C PHE A 64 -2.41 -10.02 -2.55
N CYS A 65 -2.95 -11.15 -2.97
CA CYS A 65 -4.13 -11.23 -3.83
C CYS A 65 -5.28 -11.83 -3.01
N SER A 66 -6.10 -10.97 -2.40
CA SER A 66 -7.25 -11.40 -1.58
C SER A 66 -8.58 -11.07 -2.25
N ASN A 67 -9.65 -11.69 -1.75
CA ASN A 67 -10.99 -11.12 -1.91
C ASN A 67 -11.11 -9.81 -1.11
N HIS A 68 -12.16 -9.02 -1.38
CA HIS A 68 -12.46 -7.80 -0.63
C HIS A 68 -13.87 -7.88 -0.03
N CYS A 69 -13.94 -7.84 1.29
CA CYS A 69 -15.17 -7.96 2.07
C CYS A 69 -15.41 -6.71 2.93
N SER A 70 -14.35 -6.05 3.42
CA SER A 70 -14.50 -4.93 4.35
C SER A 70 -13.33 -3.95 4.32
N HIS A 71 -13.52 -2.76 4.89
CA HIS A 71 -12.41 -1.83 5.14
C HIS A 71 -11.34 -2.38 6.08
N MET A 72 -11.66 -3.40 6.88
CA MET A 72 -10.74 -4.00 7.84
C MET A 72 -9.75 -4.97 7.17
N ASP A 73 -10.00 -5.38 5.93
CA ASP A 73 -9.17 -6.33 5.18
C ASP A 73 -7.73 -5.85 5.08
N SER A 74 -7.55 -4.56 4.84
CA SER A 74 -6.28 -3.86 4.86
C SER A 74 -5.46 -4.15 6.13
N ALA A 75 -6.03 -3.85 7.29
CA ALA A 75 -5.37 -4.07 8.57
C ALA A 75 -5.17 -5.55 8.87
N ALA A 76 -6.13 -6.40 8.47
CA ALA A 76 -6.06 -7.84 8.66
C ALA A 76 -4.93 -8.47 7.84
N LEU A 77 -4.73 -8.05 6.58
CA LEU A 77 -3.66 -8.54 5.71
C LEU A 77 -2.28 -8.08 6.18
N MET A 78 -2.14 -6.80 6.57
CA MET A 78 -0.89 -6.30 7.15
C MET A 78 -0.54 -7.05 8.44
N TYR A 79 -1.53 -7.31 9.29
CA TYR A 79 -1.35 -8.14 10.48
C TYR A 79 -0.99 -9.59 10.14
N ALA A 80 -1.64 -10.17 9.13
CA ALA A 80 -1.40 -11.54 8.68
C ALA A 80 0.01 -11.70 8.11
N GLY A 81 0.52 -10.69 7.40
CA GLY A 81 1.88 -10.67 6.85
C GLY A 81 2.98 -10.73 7.90
N GLY A 82 2.75 -10.14 9.07
CA GLY A 82 3.64 -10.29 10.24
C GLY A 82 4.81 -9.30 10.31
N GLU A 83 5.11 -8.59 9.23
CA GLU A 83 6.09 -7.50 9.23
C GLU A 83 5.50 -6.21 9.83
N ASP A 84 6.33 -5.16 9.86
CA ASP A 84 5.86 -3.82 10.19
C ASP A 84 4.92 -3.26 9.13
N PHE A 85 3.93 -2.45 9.56
CA PHE A 85 2.88 -1.95 8.66
C PHE A 85 3.43 -1.00 7.59
N ASP A 86 4.57 -0.36 7.83
CA ASP A 86 5.25 0.48 6.85
C ASP A 86 5.90 -0.31 5.71
N GLN A 87 6.05 -1.63 5.87
CA GLN A 87 6.54 -2.53 4.82
C GLN A 87 5.46 -2.89 3.81
N TYR A 88 4.19 -2.57 4.09
CA TYR A 88 3.07 -2.92 3.21
C TYR A 88 2.56 -1.70 2.45
N GLY A 89 2.32 -1.89 1.15
CA GLY A 89 1.68 -0.92 0.27
C GLY A 89 0.27 -1.38 -0.09
N MET A 90 -0.71 -0.47 -0.04
CA MET A 90 -2.09 -0.83 -0.35
C MET A 90 -2.61 -0.12 -1.58
N VAL A 91 -3.01 -0.89 -2.58
CA VAL A 91 -3.63 -0.35 -3.78
C VAL A 91 -5.03 0.15 -3.45
N ALA A 92 -5.24 1.46 -3.56
CA ALA A 92 -6.48 2.11 -3.19
C ALA A 92 -7.01 3.02 -4.30
N ALA A 93 -8.33 3.07 -4.44
CA ALA A 93 -8.99 3.83 -5.49
C ALA A 93 -8.73 5.35 -5.32
N LYS A 94 -8.19 5.98 -6.37
CA LYS A 94 -7.76 7.39 -6.38
C LYS A 94 -8.92 8.34 -6.05
N ASP A 95 -10.08 8.06 -6.60
CA ASP A 95 -11.31 8.86 -6.46
C ASP A 95 -11.88 8.88 -5.03
N TYR A 96 -11.71 7.79 -4.28
CA TYR A 96 -12.24 7.69 -2.91
C TYR A 96 -11.28 8.27 -1.87
N PHE A 97 -9.99 7.99 -2.03
CA PHE A 97 -8.98 8.30 -1.04
C PHE A 97 -8.16 9.55 -1.30
N PHE A 98 -8.31 10.24 -2.44
CA PHE A 98 -7.45 11.39 -2.79
C PHE A 98 -8.21 12.68 -3.17
N ASP A 99 -9.55 12.68 -3.19
CA ASP A 99 -10.33 13.86 -3.60
C ASP A 99 -10.42 14.97 -2.52
N ASN A 100 -10.33 14.61 -1.23
CA ASN A 100 -10.38 15.54 -0.10
C ASN A 100 -8.96 15.97 0.36
N GLN A 101 -8.29 16.83 -0.41
CA GLN A 101 -6.85 17.18 -0.34
C GLN A 101 -6.18 17.19 1.05
N LYS A 102 -6.80 17.72 2.12
CA LYS A 102 -6.15 17.84 3.44
C LYS A 102 -6.21 16.58 4.31
N ARG A 103 -7.38 15.94 4.44
CA ARG A 103 -7.55 14.73 5.28
C ARG A 103 -7.01 13.48 4.60
N ASN A 104 -7.10 13.47 3.27
CA ASN A 104 -6.74 12.33 2.44
C ASN A 104 -5.23 12.16 2.24
N SER A 105 -4.45 13.25 2.26
CA SER A 105 -2.98 13.18 2.14
C SER A 105 -2.31 12.55 3.37
N PHE A 106 -2.90 12.74 4.56
CA PHE A 106 -2.36 12.13 5.77
C PHE A 106 -2.62 10.62 5.81
N LEU A 107 -3.86 10.20 5.55
CA LEU A 107 -4.22 8.78 5.55
C LEU A 107 -3.49 8.00 4.45
N SER A 108 -3.31 8.61 3.27
CA SER A 108 -2.57 7.97 2.18
C SER A 108 -1.11 7.73 2.51
N LYS A 109 -0.45 8.67 3.19
CA LYS A 109 0.93 8.53 3.67
C LYS A 109 1.04 7.59 4.88
N LEU A 110 0.05 7.60 5.76
CA LEU A 110 0.00 6.70 6.92
C LEU A 110 -0.17 5.24 6.49
N MET A 111 -0.88 4.99 5.40
CA MET A 111 -1.20 3.63 4.94
C MET A 111 -0.49 3.21 3.66
N ASN A 112 0.53 3.97 3.23
CA ASN A 112 1.29 3.72 2.01
C ASN A 112 0.36 3.42 0.82
N LEU A 113 -0.66 4.26 0.61
CA LEU A 113 -1.69 4.00 -0.39
C LEU A 113 -1.15 4.22 -1.80
N ILE A 114 -1.15 3.16 -2.60
CA ILE A 114 -0.80 3.21 -4.02
C ILE A 114 -2.05 3.59 -4.81
N PRO A 115 -2.03 4.69 -5.57
CA PRO A 115 -3.22 5.19 -6.26
C PRO A 115 -3.58 4.31 -7.47
N ALA A 116 -4.74 3.66 -7.42
CA ALA A 116 -5.34 3.00 -8.57
C ALA A 116 -6.46 3.86 -9.15
N ASP A 117 -6.35 4.18 -10.44
CA ASP A 117 -7.44 4.77 -11.20
C ASP A 117 -8.40 3.66 -11.65
N ARG A 118 -9.70 3.91 -11.55
CA ARG A 118 -10.76 2.96 -11.95
C ARG A 118 -10.89 2.85 -13.48
N SER A 119 -10.29 3.77 -14.23
CA SER A 119 -10.30 3.69 -15.69
C SER A 119 -9.38 2.57 -16.20
N ALA A 120 -9.92 1.64 -16.97
CA ALA A 120 -9.16 0.53 -17.59
C ALA A 120 -8.28 0.99 -18.79
N ARG A 121 -7.85 2.26 -18.78
CA ARG A 121 -7.03 2.84 -19.85
C ARG A 121 -5.58 2.38 -19.67
N ARG A 122 -4.90 2.09 -20.78
CA ARG A 122 -3.48 1.68 -20.77
C ARG A 122 -2.58 2.64 -19.97
N ALA A 123 -2.79 3.94 -20.11
CA ALA A 123 -2.03 4.95 -19.36
C ALA A 123 -2.23 4.85 -17.84
N SER A 124 -3.45 4.57 -17.38
CA SER A 124 -3.77 4.44 -15.96
C SER A 124 -3.17 3.16 -15.35
N ILE A 125 -3.18 2.07 -16.11
CA ILE A 125 -2.50 0.82 -15.73
C ILE A 125 -0.99 1.04 -15.63
N VAL A 126 -0.37 1.72 -16.61
CA VAL A 126 1.06 2.04 -16.57
C VAL A 126 1.41 2.87 -15.33
N LYS A 127 0.61 3.88 -14.98
CA LYS A 127 0.83 4.68 -13.76
C LYS A 127 0.78 3.84 -12.49
N LEU A 128 -0.21 2.97 -12.37
CA LEU A 128 -0.32 2.05 -11.24
C LEU A 128 0.90 1.11 -11.15
N MET A 129 1.29 0.51 -12.28
CA MET A 129 2.46 -0.37 -12.34
C MET A 129 3.75 0.36 -11.94
N VAL A 130 3.94 1.60 -12.38
CA VAL A 130 5.08 2.42 -11.96
C VAL A 130 5.03 2.68 -10.46
N ALA A 131 3.89 3.06 -9.90
CA ALA A 131 3.77 3.29 -8.46
C ALA A 131 4.08 2.04 -7.63
N CYS A 132 3.56 0.87 -8.03
CA CYS A 132 3.91 -0.41 -7.40
C CYS A 132 5.41 -0.75 -7.54
N ARG A 133 5.99 -0.50 -8.72
CA ARG A 133 7.41 -0.75 -8.98
C ARG A 133 8.30 0.11 -8.08
N GLU A 134 7.98 1.40 -7.94
CA GLU A 134 8.77 2.30 -7.09
C GLU A 134 8.65 1.93 -5.61
N PHE A 135 7.45 1.57 -5.16
CA PHE A 135 7.24 1.14 -3.77
C PHE A 135 8.00 -0.14 -3.43
N THR A 136 7.87 -1.18 -4.26
CA THR A 136 8.50 -2.50 -4.03
C THR A 136 10.02 -2.47 -4.16
N ARG A 137 10.58 -1.60 -5.02
CA ARG A 137 12.04 -1.40 -5.13
C ARG A 137 12.63 -0.69 -3.92
N HIS A 138 11.84 0.08 -3.18
CA HIS A 138 12.30 0.77 -1.99
C HIS A 138 12.27 -0.19 -0.79
N GLY A 139 13.44 -0.59 -0.28
CA GLY A 139 13.57 -1.36 0.96
C GLY A 139 13.02 -2.79 0.92
N ASN A 140 12.79 -3.37 -0.27
CA ASN A 140 12.10 -4.66 -0.46
C ASN A 140 10.72 -4.70 0.21
N ARG A 141 9.93 -3.64 0.11
CA ARG A 141 8.56 -3.60 0.63
C ARG A 141 7.60 -4.44 -0.22
N SER A 142 6.52 -4.92 0.39
CA SER A 142 5.51 -5.78 -0.23
C SER A 142 4.19 -5.05 -0.51
#